data_AF-A0A2N8TJP4-F1
#
_entry.id   AF-A0A2N8TJP4-F1
#
_cell.length_a   1.000
_cell.length_b   1.000
_cell.length_c   1.000
_cell.angle_alpha   90.00
_cell.angle_beta   90.00
_cell.angle_gamma   90.00
#
_symmetry.space_group_name_H-M   'P 1'
#
loop_
_entity.id
_entity.type
_entity.pdbx_description
1 polymer ?
#
loop_
_entity_poly.entity_id
_entity_poly.type
_entity_poly.pdbx_seq_one_letter_code
_entity_poly.pdbx_strand_id
1 'polypeptide(L)'
;MPASPSTARAINDRLALRLLQQEGPLTAGQLKQLTGLSRPTVADLVERLTAAGLIAVVGEAGEQRRGPNAKVYGIVADRAHLAALDIRTEGVAVAVADLVGRVLAEASVPIGGDMGTGPAVEQAVTLVERVAKEAGADRLHTVGIGVPGLIDPSSGELRDSTGLPEWHRRFVATLQERLPEARVRVENETNLAALAEQRDGVARDRDTFVLLWLGHGTGAAVVLDGALRRGASGGTGEIGFLPVPGTAALPTSTDCEGGFHSLASSAAVVDLAAECGMPATPGERTSAVGVV
;
A
#
# COMPACT_ATOMS: atom_id res chain seq x y z
N MET A 1 1.56 -2.12 -33.39
CA MET A 1 2.53 -1.11 -33.85
C MET A 1 3.75 -1.19 -32.95
N PRO A 2 4.98 -1.17 -33.49
CA PRO A 2 6.19 -1.14 -32.66
C PRO A 2 6.19 0.12 -31.77
N ALA A 3 6.72 0.00 -30.55
CA ALA A 3 6.83 1.12 -29.63
C ALA A 3 7.69 2.23 -30.26
N SER A 4 7.28 3.50 -30.05
CA SER A 4 8.12 4.63 -30.46
C SER A 4 9.45 4.61 -29.70
N PRO A 5 10.52 5.22 -30.24
CA PRO A 5 11.82 5.28 -29.55
C PRO A 5 11.75 5.88 -28.15
N SER A 6 10.84 6.83 -27.89
CA SER A 6 10.63 7.42 -26.56
C SER A 6 9.93 6.44 -25.61
N THR A 7 8.93 5.70 -26.09
CA THR A 7 8.25 4.66 -25.30
C THR A 7 9.19 3.52 -24.94
N ALA A 8 10.01 3.04 -25.88
CA ALA A 8 10.99 2.00 -25.62
C ALA A 8 12.02 2.42 -24.56
N ARG A 9 12.48 3.68 -24.60
CA ARG A 9 13.37 4.23 -23.56
C ARG A 9 12.72 4.26 -22.19
N ALA A 10 11.50 4.77 -22.09
CA ALA A 10 10.78 4.82 -20.82
C ALA A 10 10.53 3.43 -20.21
N ILE A 11 10.26 2.41 -21.05
CA ILE A 11 10.13 1.02 -20.61
C ILE A 11 11.46 0.50 -20.04
N ASN A 12 12.57 0.74 -20.73
CA ASN A 12 13.88 0.30 -20.28
C ASN A 12 14.30 1.00 -18.97
N ASP A 13 14.08 2.31 -18.86
CA ASP A 13 14.38 3.09 -17.65
C ASP A 13 13.59 2.54 -16.45
N ARG A 14 12.29 2.26 -16.64
CA ARG A 14 11.45 1.68 -15.59
C ARG A 14 11.90 0.27 -15.20
N LEU A 15 12.35 -0.54 -16.15
CA LEU A 15 12.89 -1.87 -15.87
C LEU A 15 14.17 -1.78 -15.03
N ALA A 16 15.09 -0.90 -15.39
CA ALA A 16 16.33 -0.73 -14.64
C ALA A 16 16.11 -0.20 -13.22
N LEU A 17 15.23 0.80 -13.05
CA LEU A 17 14.87 1.31 -11.73
C LEU A 17 14.21 0.22 -10.87
N ARG A 18 13.34 -0.60 -11.46
CA ARG A 18 12.73 -1.75 -10.75
C ARG A 18 13.79 -2.75 -10.29
N LEU A 19 14.76 -3.09 -11.14
CA LEU A 19 15.86 -3.99 -10.76
C LEU A 19 16.72 -3.39 -9.64
N LEU A 20 17.06 -2.10 -9.71
CA LEU A 20 17.82 -1.43 -8.65
C LEU A 20 17.05 -1.37 -7.33
N GLN A 21 15.72 -1.29 -7.38
CA GLN A 21 14.87 -1.35 -6.19
C GLN A 21 14.81 -2.75 -5.58
N GLN A 22 14.75 -3.79 -6.42
CA GLN A 22 14.60 -5.19 -5.98
C GLN A 22 15.92 -5.84 -5.56
N GLU A 23 16.99 -5.61 -6.33
CA GLU A 23 18.31 -6.25 -6.14
C GLU A 23 19.28 -5.36 -5.35
N GLY A 24 18.92 -4.10 -5.10
CA GLY A 24 19.81 -3.09 -4.55
C GLY A 24 20.80 -2.53 -5.60
N PRO A 25 21.93 -1.94 -5.16
CA PRO A 25 22.89 -1.33 -6.07
C PRO A 25 23.55 -2.32 -7.04
N LEU A 26 23.60 -1.97 -8.33
CA LEU A 26 24.09 -2.84 -9.40
C LEU A 26 25.14 -2.15 -10.28
N THR A 27 26.07 -2.94 -10.82
CA THR A 27 26.96 -2.48 -11.89
C THR A 27 26.23 -2.41 -13.23
N ALA A 28 26.75 -1.61 -14.18
CA ALA A 28 26.25 -1.62 -15.56
C ALA A 28 26.34 -3.02 -16.22
N GLY A 29 27.30 -3.86 -15.80
CA GLY A 29 27.41 -5.24 -16.25
C GLY A 29 26.26 -6.12 -15.76
N GLN A 30 25.88 -5.99 -14.49
CA GLN A 30 24.73 -6.70 -13.91
C GLN A 30 23.42 -6.21 -14.50
N LEU A 31 23.22 -4.90 -14.66
CA LEU A 31 22.04 -4.34 -15.34
C LEU A 31 21.90 -4.90 -16.75
N LYS A 32 22.99 -4.99 -17.52
CA LYS A 32 22.99 -5.63 -18.84
C LYS A 32 22.53 -7.09 -18.78
N GLN A 33 23.07 -7.87 -17.85
CA GLN A 33 22.75 -9.29 -17.71
C GLN A 33 21.28 -9.50 -17.33
N LEU A 34 20.76 -8.74 -16.36
CA LEU A 34 19.40 -8.88 -15.85
C LEU A 34 18.34 -8.31 -16.81
N THR A 35 18.66 -7.24 -17.53
CA THR A 35 17.72 -6.64 -18.50
C THR A 35 17.75 -7.30 -19.88
N GLY A 36 18.83 -8.02 -20.22
CA GLY A 36 19.07 -8.53 -21.58
C GLY A 36 19.39 -7.46 -22.63
N LEU A 37 19.57 -6.20 -22.23
CA LEU A 37 19.84 -5.08 -23.14
C LEU A 37 21.27 -5.09 -23.68
N SER A 38 21.48 -4.42 -24.82
CA SER A 38 22.82 -4.25 -25.38
C SER A 38 23.70 -3.34 -24.51
N ARG A 39 25.02 -3.50 -24.58
CA ARG A 39 25.96 -2.68 -23.80
C ARG A 39 25.81 -1.17 -24.08
N PRO A 40 25.68 -0.71 -25.34
CA PRO A 40 25.38 0.70 -25.63
C PRO A 40 24.05 1.17 -25.03
N THR A 41 23.01 0.33 -25.05
CA THR A 41 21.70 0.68 -24.47
C THR A 41 21.77 0.87 -22.96
N VAL A 42 22.50 0.02 -22.24
CA VAL A 42 22.67 0.16 -20.79
C VAL A 42 23.52 1.39 -20.46
N ALA A 43 24.55 1.70 -21.25
CA ALA A 43 25.35 2.90 -21.05
C ALA A 43 24.50 4.17 -21.18
N ASP A 44 23.71 4.29 -22.25
CA ASP A 44 22.78 5.41 -22.48
C ASP A 44 21.72 5.53 -21.38
N LEU A 45 21.17 4.40 -20.92
CA LEU A 45 20.22 4.36 -19.81
C LEU A 45 20.83 4.87 -18.51
N VAL A 46 22.03 4.38 -18.14
CA VAL A 46 22.71 4.77 -16.91
C VAL A 46 23.06 6.26 -16.94
N GLU A 47 23.57 6.75 -18.07
CA GLU A 47 23.86 8.16 -18.26
C GLU A 47 22.61 9.02 -18.09
N ARG A 48 21.50 8.65 -18.73
CA ARG A 48 20.22 9.38 -18.64
C ARG A 48 19.66 9.38 -17.22
N LEU A 49 19.62 8.24 -16.55
CA LEU A 49 19.10 8.15 -15.17
C LEU A 49 19.99 8.92 -14.18
N THR A 50 21.31 8.93 -14.39
CA THR A 50 22.25 9.73 -13.59
C THR A 50 22.04 11.22 -13.83
N ALA A 51 21.92 11.64 -15.10
CA ALA A 51 21.65 13.02 -15.46
C ALA A 51 20.29 13.53 -14.92
N ALA A 52 19.30 12.63 -14.80
CA ALA A 52 18.01 12.93 -14.16
C ALA A 52 18.08 12.95 -12.62
N GLY A 53 19.23 12.58 -12.03
CA GLY A 53 19.41 12.49 -10.58
C GLY A 53 18.60 11.36 -9.92
N LEU A 54 18.24 10.33 -10.69
CA LEU A 54 17.48 9.17 -10.19
C LEU A 54 18.39 8.08 -9.64
N ILE A 55 19.61 7.98 -10.17
CA ILE A 55 20.65 7.06 -9.71
C ILE A 55 21.97 7.80 -9.52
N ALA A 56 22.83 7.29 -8.65
CA ALA A 56 24.18 7.78 -8.43
C ALA A 56 25.17 6.63 -8.30
N VAL A 57 26.46 6.92 -8.43
CA VAL A 57 27.52 5.96 -8.11
C VAL A 57 27.63 5.88 -6.59
N VAL A 58 27.34 4.71 -6.03
CA VAL A 58 27.35 4.46 -4.57
C VAL A 58 28.53 3.60 -4.13
N GLY A 59 29.39 3.19 -5.07
CA GLY A 59 30.58 2.43 -4.77
C GLY A 59 31.26 1.88 -6.03
N GLU A 60 32.24 1.01 -5.79
CA GLU A 60 33.03 0.33 -6.82
C GLU A 60 33.10 -1.17 -6.51
N ALA A 61 33.01 -2.00 -7.54
CA ALA A 61 33.12 -3.46 -7.44
C ALA A 61 34.37 -3.95 -8.18
N GLY A 62 35.16 -4.82 -7.55
CA GLY A 62 36.23 -5.57 -8.22
C GLY A 62 37.63 -5.49 -7.64
N GLU A 63 37.82 -5.38 -6.32
CA GLU A 63 39.14 -5.33 -5.65
C GLU A 63 40.13 -6.43 -6.06
N GLN A 64 39.67 -7.54 -6.67
CA GLN A 64 40.47 -8.71 -7.02
C GLN A 64 40.60 -9.00 -8.54
N ARG A 65 40.11 -8.12 -9.44
CA ARG A 65 40.17 -8.36 -10.90
C ARG A 65 41.11 -7.39 -11.63
N ARG A 66 41.83 -7.90 -12.63
CA ARG A 66 42.68 -7.09 -13.52
C ARG A 66 41.80 -6.18 -14.40
N GLY A 67 41.79 -4.88 -14.13
CA GLY A 67 41.03 -3.86 -14.87
C GLY A 67 40.57 -2.72 -13.94
N PRO A 68 39.99 -1.63 -14.48
CA PRO A 68 39.37 -0.61 -13.63
C PRO A 68 38.18 -1.20 -12.88
N ASN A 69 38.00 -0.82 -11.61
CA ASN A 69 36.84 -1.23 -10.83
C ASN A 69 35.54 -0.81 -11.54
N ALA A 70 34.53 -1.68 -11.47
CA ALA A 70 33.22 -1.38 -12.05
C ALA A 70 32.45 -0.45 -11.10
N LYS A 71 31.95 0.68 -11.61
CA LYS A 71 31.03 1.55 -10.86
C LYS A 71 29.76 0.78 -10.48
N VAL A 72 29.35 0.93 -9.23
CA VAL A 72 28.08 0.41 -8.69
C VAL A 72 27.10 1.57 -8.60
N TYR A 73 25.93 1.40 -9.20
CA TYR A 73 24.88 2.41 -9.28
C TYR A 73 23.74 2.04 -8.33
N GLY A 74 23.25 3.01 -7.56
CA GLY A 74 22.10 2.87 -6.67
C GLY A 74 21.08 3.99 -6.90
N ILE A 75 19.83 3.75 -6.51
CA ILE A 75 18.79 4.80 -6.51
C ILE A 75 19.17 5.89 -5.52
N VAL A 76 18.99 7.15 -5.92
CA VAL A 76 19.09 8.30 -5.01
C VAL A 76 17.83 8.30 -4.14
N ALA A 77 17.90 7.62 -2.99
CA ALA A 77 16.73 7.23 -2.20
C ALA A 77 15.93 8.43 -1.66
N ASP A 78 16.64 9.47 -1.21
CA ASP A 78 16.10 10.73 -0.65
C ASP A 78 15.53 11.68 -1.71
N ARG A 79 15.57 11.29 -2.99
CA ARG A 79 15.03 12.10 -4.10
C ARG A 79 13.53 12.36 -3.97
N ALA A 80 12.82 11.49 -3.27
CA ALA A 80 11.42 11.65 -2.90
C ALA A 80 11.07 10.83 -1.65
N HIS A 81 10.11 11.34 -0.88
CA HIS A 81 9.55 10.65 0.28
C HIS A 81 8.10 10.22 0.01
N LEU A 82 7.74 9.06 0.52
CA LEU A 82 6.44 8.42 0.35
C LEU A 82 5.83 8.24 1.74
N ALA A 83 4.52 8.46 1.89
CA ALA A 83 3.80 8.12 3.11
C ALA A 83 2.81 6.99 2.85
N ALA A 84 2.73 6.04 3.78
CA ALA A 84 1.73 5.00 3.83
C ALA A 84 0.89 5.18 5.09
N LEU A 85 -0.43 5.26 4.91
CA LEU A 85 -1.39 5.47 5.97
C LEU A 85 -2.29 4.25 6.07
N ASP A 86 -2.42 3.73 7.29
CA ASP A 86 -3.44 2.73 7.61
C ASP A 86 -4.52 3.36 8.47
N ILE A 87 -5.71 3.51 7.89
CA ILE A 87 -6.88 4.09 8.55
C ILE A 87 -7.77 2.94 9.02
N ARG A 88 -8.08 2.97 10.32
CA ARG A 88 -9.02 2.07 10.98
C ARG A 88 -10.12 2.88 11.67
N THR A 89 -11.14 2.20 12.17
CA THR A 89 -12.23 2.84 12.93
C THR A 89 -11.72 3.52 14.19
N GLU A 90 -10.76 2.92 14.87
CA GLU A 90 -10.23 3.33 16.18
C GLU A 90 -8.85 3.99 16.13
N GLY A 91 -8.29 4.27 14.95
CA GLY A 91 -6.94 4.81 14.86
C GLY A 91 -6.41 5.03 13.45
N VAL A 92 -5.29 5.72 13.39
CA VAL A 92 -4.50 5.92 12.17
C VAL A 92 -3.05 5.58 12.46
N ALA A 93 -2.42 4.79 11.59
CA ALA A 93 -0.98 4.59 11.55
C ALA A 93 -0.39 5.26 10.30
N VAL A 94 0.81 5.81 10.44
CA VAL A 94 1.56 6.49 9.38
C VAL A 94 2.97 5.94 9.38
N ALA A 95 3.50 5.60 8.22
CA ALA A 95 4.92 5.43 7.99
C ALA A 95 5.37 6.28 6.81
N VAL A 96 6.56 6.86 6.91
CA VAL A 96 7.20 7.62 5.84
C VAL A 96 8.47 6.89 5.45
N ALA A 97 8.62 6.66 4.15
CA ALA A 97 9.73 5.91 3.56
C ALA A 97 10.39 6.68 2.41
N ASP A 98 11.62 6.29 2.08
CA ASP A 98 12.34 6.74 0.89
C ASP A 98 11.94 5.96 -0.38
N LEU A 99 12.55 6.27 -1.53
CA LEU A 99 12.25 5.59 -2.81
C LEU A 99 12.63 4.11 -2.86
N VAL A 100 13.52 3.65 -1.98
CA VAL A 100 13.89 2.22 -1.89
C VAL A 100 13.04 1.46 -0.88
N GLY A 101 12.09 2.14 -0.23
CA GLY A 101 11.15 1.54 0.71
C GLY A 101 11.68 1.44 2.14
N ARG A 102 12.79 2.10 2.46
CA ARG A 102 13.27 2.16 3.84
C ARG A 102 12.37 3.08 4.65
N VAL A 103 11.74 2.57 5.70
CA VAL A 103 10.98 3.38 6.66
C VAL A 103 11.96 4.29 7.42
N LEU A 104 11.67 5.59 7.38
CA LEU A 104 12.47 6.65 8.01
C LEU A 104 11.85 7.10 9.33
N ALA A 105 10.52 7.15 9.40
CA ALA A 105 9.76 7.41 10.62
C ALA A 105 8.39 6.75 10.52
N GLU A 106 7.84 6.34 11.67
CA GLU A 106 6.50 5.80 11.79
C GLU A 106 5.88 6.16 13.12
N ALA A 107 4.56 6.32 13.15
CA ALA A 107 3.81 6.49 14.38
C ALA A 107 2.32 6.18 14.16
N SER A 108 1.60 5.96 15.26
CA SER A 108 0.16 5.76 15.25
C SER A 108 -0.52 6.58 16.34
N VAL A 109 -1.79 6.94 16.13
CA VAL A 109 -2.63 7.57 17.15
C VAL A 109 -3.99 6.89 17.21
N PRO A 110 -4.55 6.68 18.42
CA PRO A 110 -5.92 6.21 18.57
C PRO A 110 -6.90 7.34 18.24
N ILE A 111 -8.00 7.00 17.57
CA ILE A 111 -9.15 7.88 17.35
C ILE A 111 -10.31 7.32 18.17
N GLY A 112 -10.72 8.04 19.21
CA GLY A 112 -11.83 7.63 20.08
C GLY A 112 -13.16 7.60 19.33
N GLY A 113 -14.02 6.63 19.65
CA GLY A 113 -15.34 6.51 19.01
C GLY A 113 -16.29 7.67 19.35
N ASP A 114 -16.05 8.38 20.44
CA ASP A 114 -16.75 9.59 20.88
C ASP A 114 -16.12 10.88 20.31
N MET A 115 -15.00 10.78 19.62
CA MET A 115 -14.32 11.91 19.02
C MET A 115 -15.14 12.45 17.84
N GLY A 116 -15.45 13.74 17.86
CA GLY A 116 -16.13 14.39 16.73
C GLY A 116 -15.28 14.38 15.46
N THR A 117 -15.95 14.46 14.31
CA THR A 117 -15.33 14.40 12.98
C THR A 117 -14.15 15.38 12.81
N GLY A 118 -14.31 16.64 13.22
CA GLY A 118 -13.26 17.66 13.10
C GLY A 118 -11.99 17.33 13.88
N PRO A 119 -12.07 17.12 15.21
CA PRO A 119 -10.93 16.69 16.01
C PRO A 119 -10.23 15.42 15.51
N ALA A 120 -10.98 14.42 15.04
CA ALA A 120 -10.41 13.19 14.49
C ALA A 120 -9.57 13.45 13.23
N VAL A 121 -10.10 14.28 12.30
CA VAL A 121 -9.37 14.70 11.10
C VAL A 121 -8.10 15.47 11.46
N GLU A 122 -8.19 16.47 12.33
CA GLU A 122 -7.04 17.29 12.72
C GLU A 122 -5.95 16.45 13.40
N GLN A 123 -6.33 15.51 14.27
CA GLN A 123 -5.38 14.62 14.92
C GLN A 123 -4.66 13.70 13.91
N ALA A 124 -5.39 13.16 12.95
CA ALA A 124 -4.82 12.32 11.90
C ALA A 124 -3.90 13.11 10.95
N VAL A 125 -4.29 14.32 10.52
CA VAL A 125 -3.45 15.18 9.66
C VAL A 125 -2.19 15.62 10.41
N THR A 126 -2.33 16.02 11.66
CA THR A 126 -1.19 16.39 12.52
C THR A 126 -0.20 15.23 12.67
N LEU A 127 -0.70 13.98 12.76
CA LEU A 127 0.15 12.79 12.76
C LEU A 127 0.98 12.69 11.48
N VAL A 128 0.35 12.84 10.31
CA VAL A 128 1.06 12.77 9.01
C VAL A 128 2.14 13.85 8.91
N GLU A 129 1.80 15.10 9.23
CA GLU A 129 2.74 16.23 9.19
C GLU A 129 3.92 16.01 10.15
N ARG A 130 3.65 15.51 11.36
CA ARG A 130 4.68 15.19 12.34
C ARG A 130 5.62 14.08 11.86
N VAL A 131 5.09 12.96 11.38
CA VAL A 131 5.92 11.82 10.93
C VAL A 131 6.72 12.18 9.69
N ALA A 132 6.15 12.95 8.76
CA ALA A 132 6.89 13.48 7.61
C ALA A 132 8.08 14.35 8.05
N LYS A 133 7.86 15.24 9.03
CA LYS A 133 8.94 16.06 9.59
C LYS A 133 10.01 15.23 10.32
N GLU A 134 9.61 14.25 11.11
CA GLU A 134 10.52 13.32 11.81
C GLU A 134 11.37 12.51 10.81
N ALA A 135 10.80 12.14 9.66
CA ALA A 135 11.51 11.48 8.56
C ALA A 135 12.47 12.41 7.78
N GLY A 136 12.48 13.73 8.06
CA GLY A 136 13.25 14.70 7.28
C GLY A 136 12.66 14.98 5.89
N ALA A 137 11.38 14.66 5.68
CA ALA A 137 10.72 14.90 4.41
C ALA A 137 10.20 16.34 4.36
N ASP A 138 10.89 17.21 3.62
CA ASP A 138 10.40 18.57 3.33
C ASP A 138 9.02 18.54 2.65
N ARG A 139 8.82 17.55 1.77
CA ARG A 139 7.60 17.31 1.00
C ARG A 139 7.39 15.82 0.74
N LEU A 140 6.15 15.37 0.82
CA LEU A 140 5.74 14.03 0.38
C LEU A 140 5.42 14.04 -1.12
N HIS A 141 5.99 13.10 -1.87
CA HIS A 141 5.70 12.93 -3.29
C HIS A 141 4.41 12.13 -3.51
N THR A 142 4.15 11.10 -2.69
CA THR A 142 2.97 10.25 -2.80
C THR A 142 2.52 9.82 -1.41
N VAL A 143 1.21 9.80 -1.22
CA VAL A 143 0.57 9.30 0.00
C VAL A 143 -0.36 8.16 -0.40
N GLY A 144 -0.04 6.95 0.03
CA GLY A 144 -0.93 5.79 -0.07
C GLY A 144 -1.77 5.67 1.18
N ILE A 145 -3.07 5.45 1.03
CA ILE A 145 -4.03 5.34 2.13
C ILE A 145 -4.78 4.02 1.98
N GLY A 146 -4.61 3.14 2.97
CA GLY A 146 -5.47 1.99 3.21
C GLY A 146 -6.61 2.39 4.12
N VAL A 147 -7.85 2.17 3.70
CA VAL A 147 -9.04 2.54 4.48
C VAL A 147 -10.16 1.54 4.24
N PRO A 148 -10.94 1.17 5.28
CA PRO A 148 -12.15 0.39 5.11
C PRO A 148 -13.12 1.06 4.14
N GLY A 149 -13.84 0.23 3.40
CA GLY A 149 -14.93 0.64 2.53
C GLY A 149 -14.64 0.56 1.04
N LEU A 150 -15.61 1.06 0.27
CA LEU A 150 -15.66 0.96 -1.18
C LEU A 150 -14.94 2.13 -1.83
N ILE A 151 -13.89 1.84 -2.58
CA ILE A 151 -13.18 2.83 -3.39
C ILE A 151 -13.72 2.77 -4.82
N ASP A 152 -14.19 3.90 -5.33
CA ASP A 152 -14.62 3.98 -6.72
C ASP A 152 -13.41 3.76 -7.66
N PRO A 153 -13.40 2.73 -8.53
CA PRO A 153 -12.24 2.45 -9.36
C PRO A 153 -11.94 3.52 -10.41
N SER A 154 -12.89 4.40 -10.72
CA SER A 154 -12.76 5.43 -11.75
C SER A 154 -12.27 6.77 -11.17
N SER A 155 -12.82 7.21 -10.03
CA SER A 155 -12.41 8.45 -9.37
C SER A 155 -11.31 8.25 -8.33
N GLY A 156 -11.18 7.05 -7.76
CA GLY A 156 -10.31 6.77 -6.62
C GLY A 156 -10.83 7.33 -5.30
N GLU A 157 -12.11 7.71 -5.25
CA GLU A 157 -12.75 8.28 -4.06
C GLU A 157 -13.34 7.19 -3.17
N LEU A 158 -13.22 7.39 -1.86
CA LEU A 158 -13.91 6.58 -0.85
C LEU A 158 -15.41 6.92 -0.89
N ARG A 159 -16.26 5.94 -1.21
CA ARG A 159 -17.71 6.12 -1.36
C ARG A 159 -18.46 6.27 -0.06
N ASP A 160 -19.67 6.82 -0.17
CA ASP A 160 -20.65 6.80 0.93
C ASP A 160 -21.10 5.40 1.30
N SER A 161 -20.82 5.01 2.55
CA SER A 161 -21.18 3.71 3.10
C SER A 161 -21.66 3.89 4.53
N THR A 162 -22.77 3.24 4.83
CA THR A 162 -23.31 3.15 6.18
C THR A 162 -22.38 2.28 7.02
N GLY A 163 -22.02 2.76 8.22
CA GLY A 163 -21.18 2.02 9.17
C GLY A 163 -19.73 2.51 9.27
N LEU A 164 -19.24 3.37 8.36
CA LEU A 164 -17.92 3.99 8.50
C LEU A 164 -18.00 5.40 9.11
N PRO A 165 -17.03 5.78 9.96
CA PRO A 165 -16.98 7.14 10.51
C PRO A 165 -16.82 8.20 9.43
N GLU A 166 -17.58 9.29 9.52
CA GLU A 166 -17.53 10.41 8.57
C GLU A 166 -16.10 11.00 8.44
N TRP A 167 -15.31 10.93 9.51
CA TRP A 167 -13.95 11.47 9.53
C TRP A 167 -13.02 10.79 8.53
N HIS A 168 -13.27 9.54 8.10
CA HIS A 168 -12.44 8.86 7.10
C HIS A 168 -12.42 9.65 5.79
N ARG A 169 -13.58 10.04 5.25
CA ARG A 169 -13.64 10.82 4.01
C ARG A 169 -13.15 12.24 4.18
N ARG A 170 -13.57 12.91 5.27
CA ARG A 170 -13.11 14.27 5.52
C ARG A 170 -11.60 14.31 5.67
N PHE A 171 -11.00 13.31 6.29
CA PHE A 171 -9.54 13.18 6.40
C PHE A 171 -8.86 13.10 5.03
N VAL A 172 -9.33 12.24 4.12
CA VAL A 172 -8.75 12.13 2.76
C VAL A 172 -8.83 13.48 2.03
N ALA A 173 -9.97 14.15 2.08
CA ALA A 173 -10.17 15.45 1.45
C ALA A 173 -9.25 16.52 2.07
N THR A 174 -9.23 16.64 3.40
CA THR A 174 -8.35 17.59 4.10
C THR A 174 -6.88 17.30 3.83
N LEU A 175 -6.47 16.03 3.71
CA LEU A 175 -5.09 15.68 3.39
C LEU A 175 -4.70 16.13 1.98
N GLN A 176 -5.60 15.99 1.00
CA GLN A 176 -5.40 16.51 -0.36
C GLN A 176 -5.29 18.04 -0.39
N GLU A 177 -6.09 18.74 0.43
CA GLU A 177 -6.03 20.20 0.57
C GLU A 177 -4.73 20.67 1.23
N ARG A 178 -4.29 19.97 2.28
CA ARG A 178 -3.08 20.32 3.05
C ARG A 178 -1.78 19.93 2.34
N LEU A 179 -1.82 18.90 1.50
CA LEU A 179 -0.69 18.40 0.73
C LEU A 179 -0.98 18.45 -0.79
N PRO A 180 -1.22 19.64 -1.37
CA PRO A 180 -1.72 19.77 -2.75
C PRO A 180 -0.75 19.28 -3.83
N GLU A 181 0.53 19.12 -3.47
CA GLU A 181 1.58 18.67 -4.39
C GLU A 181 1.84 17.16 -4.28
N ALA A 182 1.30 16.51 -3.24
CA ALA A 182 1.43 15.08 -3.04
C ALA A 182 0.37 14.33 -3.85
N ARG A 183 0.77 13.20 -4.45
CA ARG A 183 -0.18 12.30 -5.12
C ARG A 183 -0.86 11.43 -4.07
N VAL A 184 -2.10 11.74 -3.73
CA VAL A 184 -2.89 10.91 -2.81
C VAL A 184 -3.53 9.75 -3.56
N ARG A 185 -3.35 8.53 -3.06
CA ARG A 185 -3.93 7.29 -3.58
C ARG A 185 -4.66 6.59 -2.45
N VAL A 186 -5.93 6.31 -2.65
CA VAL A 186 -6.77 5.61 -1.68
C VAL A 186 -7.07 4.22 -2.22
N GLU A 187 -6.99 3.23 -1.36
CA GLU A 187 -7.31 1.84 -1.67
C GLU A 187 -7.94 1.18 -0.44
N ASN A 188 -8.73 0.14 -0.69
CA ASN A 188 -9.23 -0.72 0.37
C ASN A 188 -8.07 -1.45 1.08
N GLU A 189 -8.12 -1.56 2.40
CA GLU A 189 -7.10 -2.20 3.22
C GLU A 189 -6.91 -3.69 2.89
N THR A 190 -7.99 -4.40 2.57
CA THR A 190 -7.93 -5.82 2.21
C THR A 190 -7.23 -5.99 0.87
N ASN A 191 -7.45 -5.07 -0.06
CA ASN A 191 -6.75 -5.00 -1.34
C ASN A 191 -5.25 -4.73 -1.16
N LEU A 192 -4.89 -3.77 -0.30
CA LEU A 192 -3.48 -3.48 0.01
C LEU A 192 -2.80 -4.66 0.70
N ALA A 193 -3.48 -5.35 1.62
CA ALA A 193 -2.98 -6.56 2.25
C ALA A 193 -2.69 -7.66 1.21
N ALA A 194 -3.56 -7.84 0.19
CA ALA A 194 -3.27 -8.80 -0.87
C ALA A 194 -2.07 -8.39 -1.72
N LEU A 195 -1.93 -7.11 -2.05
CA LEU A 195 -0.75 -6.61 -2.76
C LEU A 195 0.53 -6.80 -1.94
N ALA A 196 0.44 -6.61 -0.63
CA ALA A 196 1.52 -6.85 0.32
C ALA A 196 1.96 -8.32 0.32
N GLU A 197 1.00 -9.24 0.45
CA GLU A 197 1.27 -10.68 0.42
C GLU A 197 1.84 -11.15 -0.92
N GLN A 198 1.41 -10.53 -2.03
CA GLN A 198 1.97 -10.80 -3.36
C GLN A 198 3.38 -10.24 -3.55
N ARG A 199 3.73 -9.15 -2.88
CA ARG A 199 5.03 -8.52 -3.06
C ARG A 199 6.09 -9.18 -2.18
N ASP A 200 5.80 -9.30 -0.89
CA ASP A 200 6.78 -9.62 0.14
C ASP A 200 6.36 -10.79 1.04
N GLY A 201 5.09 -11.21 0.96
CA GLY A 201 4.51 -12.24 1.84
C GLY A 201 4.38 -13.64 1.22
N VAL A 202 3.36 -14.37 1.66
CA VAL A 202 3.19 -15.81 1.36
C VAL A 202 2.74 -16.06 -0.08
N ALA A 203 2.29 -15.03 -0.80
CA ALA A 203 1.79 -15.12 -2.17
C ALA A 203 2.79 -14.61 -3.22
N ARG A 204 4.05 -14.37 -2.85
CA ARG A 204 5.11 -13.83 -3.75
C ARG A 204 5.37 -14.62 -5.04
N ASP A 205 5.06 -15.91 -5.03
CA ASP A 205 5.20 -16.83 -6.15
C ASP A 205 3.86 -17.16 -6.81
N ARG A 206 2.80 -16.40 -6.49
CA ARG A 206 1.43 -16.60 -6.98
C ARG A 206 0.94 -15.36 -7.74
N ASP A 207 0.52 -15.58 -8.97
CA ASP A 207 -0.17 -14.58 -9.79
C ASP A 207 -1.69 -14.60 -9.60
N THR A 208 -2.23 -15.69 -9.05
CA THR A 208 -3.67 -15.91 -8.91
C THR A 208 -3.97 -16.45 -7.51
N PHE A 209 -4.66 -15.66 -6.70
CA PHE A 209 -5.08 -16.03 -5.35
C PHE A 209 -6.22 -15.14 -4.84
N VAL A 210 -6.85 -15.59 -3.76
CA VAL A 210 -7.80 -14.78 -2.98
C VAL A 210 -7.24 -14.65 -1.57
N LEU A 211 -7.12 -13.43 -1.07
CA LEU A 211 -6.87 -13.17 0.35
C LEU A 211 -8.22 -13.05 1.04
N LEU A 212 -8.40 -13.77 2.15
CA LEU A 212 -9.56 -13.63 3.02
C LEU A 212 -9.17 -12.83 4.26
N TRP A 213 -9.87 -11.73 4.50
CA TRP A 213 -9.70 -10.89 5.67
C TRP A 213 -10.82 -11.19 6.67
N LEU A 214 -10.44 -11.79 7.80
CA LEU A 214 -11.36 -12.16 8.88
C LEU A 214 -10.94 -11.41 10.14
N GLY A 215 -11.53 -10.24 10.38
CA GLY A 215 -11.18 -9.36 11.49
C GLY A 215 -12.41 -8.66 12.05
N HIS A 216 -12.31 -7.35 12.29
CA HIS A 216 -13.49 -6.55 12.63
C HIS A 216 -14.53 -6.64 11.52
N GLY A 217 -14.12 -6.33 10.28
CA GLY A 217 -14.85 -6.64 9.06
C GLY A 217 -14.48 -8.02 8.48
N THR A 218 -15.32 -8.50 7.58
CA THR A 218 -15.04 -9.68 6.74
C THR A 218 -14.98 -9.26 5.30
N GLY A 219 -13.85 -9.49 4.65
CA GLY A 219 -13.61 -9.09 3.27
C GLY A 219 -12.73 -10.09 2.54
N ALA A 220 -12.57 -9.86 1.24
CA ALA A 220 -11.66 -10.60 0.41
C ALA A 220 -11.02 -9.68 -0.62
N ALA A 221 -9.81 -10.01 -1.04
CA ALA A 221 -9.17 -9.38 -2.18
C ALA A 221 -8.87 -10.46 -3.22
N VAL A 222 -9.21 -10.18 -4.48
CA VAL A 222 -9.09 -11.13 -5.58
C VAL A 222 -7.97 -10.66 -6.50
N VAL A 223 -6.91 -11.47 -6.63
CA VAL A 223 -5.81 -11.23 -7.54
C VAL A 223 -5.83 -12.31 -8.62
N LEU A 224 -5.91 -11.91 -9.88
CA LEU A 224 -5.88 -12.82 -11.04
C LEU A 224 -4.85 -12.31 -12.04
N ASP A 225 -4.01 -13.19 -12.58
CA ASP A 225 -2.96 -12.85 -13.55
C ASP A 225 -1.99 -11.75 -13.08
N GLY A 226 -1.67 -11.74 -11.78
CA GLY A 226 -0.81 -10.73 -11.15
C GLY A 226 -1.47 -9.38 -10.96
N ALA A 227 -2.78 -9.28 -11.17
CA ALA A 227 -3.53 -8.03 -11.10
C ALA A 227 -4.69 -8.11 -10.11
N LEU A 228 -4.69 -7.16 -9.17
CA LEU A 228 -5.80 -6.94 -8.25
C LEU A 228 -7.08 -6.59 -9.01
N ARG A 229 -8.17 -7.28 -8.69
CA ARG A 229 -9.49 -7.10 -9.28
C ARG A 229 -10.39 -6.31 -8.33
N ARG A 230 -10.68 -5.06 -8.71
CA ARG A 230 -11.57 -4.15 -7.96
C ARG A 230 -13.04 -4.28 -8.35
N GLY A 231 -13.32 -4.83 -9.55
CA GLY A 231 -14.65 -4.90 -10.12
C GLY A 231 -15.14 -3.54 -10.64
N ALA A 232 -16.35 -3.49 -11.19
CA ALA A 232 -16.90 -2.27 -11.81
C ALA A 232 -17.28 -1.18 -10.78
N SER A 233 -17.66 -1.60 -9.57
CA SER A 233 -18.13 -0.71 -8.50
C SER A 233 -17.11 -0.51 -7.37
N GLY A 234 -15.98 -1.22 -7.41
CA GLY A 234 -15.01 -1.27 -6.30
C GLY A 234 -15.32 -2.32 -5.22
N GLY A 235 -16.50 -2.96 -5.26
CA GLY A 235 -16.95 -3.91 -4.23
C GLY A 235 -16.58 -5.38 -4.47
N THR A 236 -15.48 -5.64 -5.18
CA THR A 236 -15.01 -7.03 -5.31
C THR A 236 -14.54 -7.54 -3.97
N GLY A 237 -15.04 -8.70 -3.56
CA GLY A 237 -14.62 -9.33 -2.30
C GLY A 237 -15.32 -8.78 -1.06
N GLU A 238 -16.43 -8.06 -1.22
CA GLU A 238 -17.37 -7.73 -0.13
C GLU A 238 -18.16 -8.97 0.34
N ILE A 239 -17.43 -10.02 0.74
CA ILE A 239 -18.00 -11.32 1.10
C ILE A 239 -18.85 -11.25 2.36
N GLY A 240 -18.67 -10.22 3.19
CA GLY A 240 -19.52 -9.97 4.36
C GLY A 240 -21.00 -9.80 4.01
N PHE A 241 -21.31 -9.36 2.79
CA PHE A 241 -22.67 -9.18 2.29
C PHE A 241 -23.26 -10.44 1.63
N LEU A 242 -22.56 -11.58 1.65
CA LEU A 242 -23.09 -12.81 1.07
C LEU A 242 -24.24 -13.34 1.93
N PRO A 243 -25.43 -13.61 1.36
CA PRO A 243 -26.47 -14.30 2.08
C PRO A 243 -26.06 -15.77 2.25
N VAL A 244 -25.95 -16.21 3.50
CA VAL A 244 -25.51 -17.57 3.85
C VAL A 244 -26.52 -18.23 4.78
N PRO A 245 -26.67 -19.57 4.75
CA PRO A 245 -27.50 -20.27 5.73
C PRO A 245 -27.05 -19.94 7.16
N GLY A 246 -28.00 -19.67 8.05
CA GLY A 246 -27.75 -19.39 9.47
C GLY A 246 -27.90 -17.93 9.87
N THR A 247 -28.06 -17.00 8.91
CA THR A 247 -28.36 -15.59 9.22
C THR A 247 -29.86 -15.39 9.45
N ALA A 248 -30.20 -14.43 10.32
CA ALA A 248 -31.60 -14.15 10.69
C ALA A 248 -32.36 -13.32 9.64
N ALA A 249 -31.64 -12.63 8.76
CA ALA A 249 -32.17 -11.74 7.73
C ALA A 249 -31.29 -11.78 6.48
N LEU A 250 -31.69 -11.06 5.42
CA LEU A 250 -30.86 -10.84 4.24
C LEU A 250 -30.15 -9.48 4.35
N PRO A 251 -28.90 -9.38 3.88
CA PRO A 251 -28.20 -8.10 3.81
C PRO A 251 -28.80 -7.21 2.72
N THR A 252 -28.50 -5.91 2.83
CA THR A 252 -28.86 -4.92 1.81
C THR A 252 -27.61 -4.48 1.04
N SER A 253 -27.76 -3.59 0.06
CA SER A 253 -26.61 -3.04 -0.68
C SER A 253 -25.71 -2.12 0.15
N THR A 254 -26.18 -1.69 1.33
CA THR A 254 -25.47 -0.75 2.20
C THR A 254 -25.18 -1.35 3.57
N ASP A 255 -25.92 -2.39 3.97
CA ASP A 255 -25.80 -3.02 5.28
C ASP A 255 -25.52 -4.51 5.14
N CYS A 256 -24.46 -4.98 5.79
CA CYS A 256 -24.05 -6.37 5.81
C CYS A 256 -24.71 -7.18 6.93
N GLU A 257 -25.56 -6.55 7.78
CA GLU A 257 -26.39 -7.29 8.73
C GLU A 257 -27.24 -8.36 8.03
N GLY A 258 -27.22 -9.58 8.55
CA GLY A 258 -27.87 -10.72 7.90
C GLY A 258 -27.05 -11.36 6.79
N GLY A 259 -25.85 -10.85 6.49
CA GLY A 259 -24.87 -11.48 5.62
C GLY A 259 -23.87 -12.36 6.39
N PHE A 260 -22.89 -12.91 5.66
CA PHE A 260 -21.79 -13.70 6.22
C PHE A 260 -21.02 -12.97 7.34
N HIS A 261 -20.95 -11.63 7.29
CA HIS A 261 -20.33 -10.83 8.34
C HIS A 261 -20.93 -11.12 9.72
N SER A 262 -22.26 -11.28 9.80
CA SER A 262 -22.97 -11.57 11.06
C SER A 262 -22.61 -12.92 11.68
N LEU A 263 -21.93 -13.82 10.94
CA LEU A 263 -21.51 -15.13 11.43
C LEU A 263 -19.99 -15.24 11.64
N ALA A 264 -19.20 -14.49 10.87
CA ALA A 264 -17.76 -14.68 10.76
C ALA A 264 -16.91 -13.48 11.17
N SER A 265 -17.53 -12.34 11.53
CA SER A 265 -16.79 -11.23 12.12
C SER A 265 -16.22 -11.59 13.47
N SER A 266 -15.17 -10.90 13.89
CA SER A 266 -14.58 -11.08 15.23
C SER A 266 -15.61 -10.92 16.34
N ALA A 267 -16.56 -9.98 16.22
CA ALA A 267 -17.64 -9.82 17.19
C ALA A 267 -18.55 -11.06 17.23
N ALA A 268 -19.01 -11.55 16.07
CA ALA A 268 -19.86 -12.74 16.00
C ALA A 268 -19.18 -13.99 16.57
N VAL A 269 -17.88 -14.16 16.32
CA VAL A 269 -17.09 -15.28 16.87
C VAL A 269 -16.94 -15.16 18.39
N VAL A 270 -16.72 -13.95 18.91
CA VAL A 270 -16.64 -13.69 20.36
C VAL A 270 -17.98 -13.95 21.05
N ASP A 271 -19.08 -13.50 20.45
CA ASP A 271 -20.44 -13.73 20.97
C ASP A 271 -20.76 -15.23 21.02
N LEU A 272 -20.47 -15.96 19.94
CA LEU A 272 -20.64 -17.41 19.89
C LEU A 272 -19.77 -18.14 20.94
N ALA A 273 -18.53 -17.70 21.13
CA ALA A 273 -17.65 -18.25 22.15
C ALA A 273 -18.24 -18.04 23.56
N ALA A 274 -18.78 -16.85 23.84
CA ALA A 274 -19.44 -16.54 25.10
C ALA A 274 -20.69 -17.40 25.33
N GLU A 275 -21.53 -17.61 24.30
CA GLU A 275 -22.69 -18.51 24.36
C GLU A 275 -22.30 -19.97 24.66
N CYS A 276 -21.13 -20.39 24.17
CA CYS A 276 -20.55 -21.71 24.43
C CYS A 276 -19.80 -21.81 25.77
N GLY A 277 -19.78 -20.75 26.59
CA GLY A 277 -19.09 -20.70 27.87
C GLY A 277 -17.56 -20.67 27.75
N MET A 278 -17.02 -20.27 26.60
CA MET A 278 -15.59 -20.08 26.39
C MET A 278 -15.20 -18.64 26.78
N PRO A 279 -14.15 -18.45 27.59
CA PRO A 279 -13.67 -17.11 27.91
C PRO A 279 -13.05 -16.47 26.66
N ALA A 280 -13.74 -15.49 26.08
CA ALA A 280 -13.18 -14.66 25.02
C ALA A 280 -12.47 -13.46 25.65
N THR A 281 -11.14 -13.52 25.76
CA THR A 281 -10.34 -12.30 25.91
C THR A 281 -10.17 -11.68 24.52
N PRO A 282 -10.58 -10.41 24.31
CA PRO A 282 -10.21 -9.71 23.09
C PRO A 282 -8.69 -9.77 22.95
N GLY A 283 -8.19 -10.34 21.85
CA GLY A 283 -6.74 -10.43 21.63
C GLY A 283 -6.10 -9.05 21.69
N GLU A 284 -4.88 -8.97 22.23
CA GLU A 284 -4.04 -7.79 22.02
C GLU A 284 -3.97 -7.55 20.51
N ARG A 285 -4.52 -6.41 20.08
CA ARG A 285 -4.49 -6.01 18.68
C ARG A 285 -3.03 -5.84 18.31
N THR A 286 -2.45 -6.82 17.62
CA THR A 286 -1.17 -6.65 16.96
C THR A 286 -1.37 -5.51 15.98
N SER A 287 -0.75 -4.36 16.28
CA SER A 287 -0.50 -3.33 15.29
C SER A 287 0.43 -3.97 14.26
N ALA A 288 -0.13 -4.71 13.31
CA ALA A 288 0.56 -5.04 12.08
C ALA A 288 0.65 -3.73 11.29
N VAL A 289 1.46 -2.80 11.80
CA VAL A 289 2.16 -1.81 10.98
C VAL A 289 3.23 -2.61 10.22
N GLY A 290 2.78 -3.58 9.42
CA GLY A 290 3.53 -4.07 8.29
C GLY A 290 3.17 -3.10 7.18
N VAL A 291 3.84 -1.94 7.16
CA VAL A 291 3.83 -1.10 5.97
C VAL A 291 4.55 -1.90 4.90
N VAL A 292 3.79 -2.36 3.90
CA VAL A 292 4.33 -3.08 2.72
C VAL A 292 4.26 -2.19 1.50
#